data_AF-A0AAE1N9K8-F1
#
_entry.id   AF-A0AAE1N9K8-F1
#
_cell.length_a   1.000
_cell.length_b   1.000
_cell.length_c   1.000
_cell.angle_alpha   90.00
_cell.angle_beta   90.00
_cell.angle_gamma   90.00
#
_symmetry.space_group_name_H-M   'P 1'
#
loop_
_entity.id
_entity.type
_entity.pdbx_description
1 polymer ?
#
loop_
_entity_poly.entity_id
_entity_poly.type
_entity_poly.pdbx_seq_one_letter_code
_entity_poly.pdbx_strand_id
1 'polypeptide(L)'
;MVKTLWLNPKRLERVLREQGLQANPYKFWVGDLKEIVKMDEETNSKPMMSLSHDLFPRLFSFVLHMLHKYGKNSFLGYGPTPGLIITSPELF
;
A
#
# COMPACT_ATOMS: atom_id res chain seq x y z
N MET A 1 18.47 3.15 15.48
CA MET A 1 17.37 3.98 14.96
C MET A 1 17.51 4.25 13.45
N VAL A 2 18.59 4.92 12.99
CA VAL A 2 18.82 5.23 11.56
C VAL A 2 18.84 3.99 10.65
N LYS A 3 19.47 2.89 11.09
CA LYS A 3 19.46 1.62 10.32
C LYS A 3 18.05 1.13 10.05
N THR A 4 17.23 1.00 11.09
CA THR A 4 15.88 0.42 11.02
C THR A 4 14.87 1.35 10.35
N LEU A 5 14.98 2.67 10.56
CA LEU A 5 14.00 3.64 10.05
C LEU A 5 14.38 4.28 8.71
N TRP A 6 15.61 4.10 8.21
CA TRP A 6 16.04 4.74 6.96
C TRP A 6 16.80 3.79 6.05
N LEU A 7 17.92 3.23 6.52
CA LEU A 7 18.80 2.43 5.66
C LEU A 7 18.18 1.11 5.23
N ASN A 8 17.59 0.36 6.16
CA ASN A 8 16.96 -0.93 5.87
C ASN A 8 15.72 -0.76 4.97
N PRO A 9 14.78 0.18 5.24
CA PRO A 9 13.64 0.40 4.35
C PRO A 9 14.05 0.81 2.94
N LYS A 10 15.06 1.70 2.80
CA LYS A 10 15.59 2.09 1.48
C LYS A 10 16.26 0.94 0.74
N ARG A 11 17.02 0.10 1.45
CA ARG A 11 17.62 -1.10 0.87
C ARG A 11 16.55 -2.07 0.37
N LEU A 12 15.52 -2.29 1.17
CA LEU A 12 14.43 -3.21 0.82
C LEU A 12 13.58 -2.66 -0.33
N GLU A 13 13.27 -1.36 -0.32
CA GLU A 13 12.64 -0.66 -1.44
C GLU A 13 13.42 -0.89 -2.74
N ARG A 14 14.76 -0.76 -2.71
CA ARG A 14 15.60 -1.01 -3.89
C ARG A 14 15.47 -2.44 -4.39
N VAL A 15 15.57 -3.44 -3.50
CA VAL A 15 15.47 -4.86 -3.87
C VAL A 15 14.11 -5.17 -4.51
N LEU A 16 13.02 -4.65 -3.96
CA LEU A 16 11.68 -4.85 -4.53
C LEU A 16 11.54 -4.20 -5.92
N ARG A 17 12.14 -3.03 -6.13
CA ARG A 17 12.18 -2.36 -7.43
C ARG A 17 13.00 -3.13 -8.47
N GLU A 18 14.14 -3.70 -8.05
CA GLU A 18 14.95 -4.59 -8.90
C GLU A 18 14.19 -5.85 -9.32
N GLN A 19 13.24 -6.32 -8.51
CA GLN A 19 12.32 -7.42 -8.84
C GLN A 19 11.14 -6.98 -9.74
N GLY A 20 11.09 -5.72 -10.15
CA GLY A 20 10.04 -5.18 -11.01
C GLY A 20 8.78 -4.71 -10.27
N LEU A 21 8.79 -4.67 -8.94
CA LEU A 21 7.68 -4.10 -8.17
C LEU A 21 7.76 -2.57 -8.11
N GLN A 22 6.60 -1.93 -8.09
CA GLN A 22 6.48 -0.48 -8.05
C GLN A 22 5.65 0.01 -6.86
N ALA A 23 6.07 1.13 -6.29
CA ALA A 23 5.36 1.77 -5.16
C ALA A 23 5.71 3.25 -5.07
N ASN A 24 5.00 3.95 -4.18
CA ASN A 24 5.42 5.26 -3.70
C ASN A 24 6.85 5.18 -3.13
N PRO A 25 7.68 6.22 -3.30
CA PRO A 25 8.99 6.27 -2.65
C PRO A 25 8.88 6.16 -1.13
N TYR A 26 9.83 5.47 -0.48
CA TYR A 26 9.83 5.37 0.99
C TYR A 26 9.86 6.75 1.66
N LYS A 27 8.95 6.96 2.63
CA LYS A 27 8.85 8.16 3.46
C LYS A 27 9.19 7.84 4.92
N PHE A 28 10.21 8.51 5.45
CA PHE A 28 10.49 8.45 6.88
C PHE A 28 9.38 9.13 7.68
N TRP A 29 8.93 8.61 8.80
CA TRP A 29 9.02 7.26 9.40
C TRP A 29 7.78 6.39 9.13
N VAL A 30 6.72 6.99 8.58
CA VAL A 30 5.36 6.45 8.53
C VAL A 30 5.05 5.75 7.22
N GLY A 31 5.93 5.83 6.23
CA GLY A 31 5.65 5.26 4.91
C GLY A 31 4.37 5.87 4.34
N ASP A 32 3.46 5.02 3.91
CA ASP A 32 2.16 5.39 3.35
C ASP A 32 1.03 5.48 4.39
N LEU A 33 1.32 5.28 5.70
CA LEU A 33 0.28 5.26 6.75
C LEU A 33 -0.57 6.53 6.77
N LYS A 34 0.02 7.69 6.50
CA LYS A 34 -0.73 8.96 6.44
C LYS A 34 -1.74 8.96 5.31
N GLU A 35 -1.34 8.48 4.14
CA GLU A 35 -2.21 8.40 2.97
C GLU A 35 -3.27 7.30 3.12
N ILE A 36 -2.93 6.18 3.77
CA ILE A 36 -3.89 5.12 4.12
C ILE A 36 -5.00 5.70 5.01
N VAL A 37 -4.64 6.31 6.14
CA VAL A 37 -5.62 6.89 7.07
C VAL A 37 -6.48 7.96 6.39
N LYS A 38 -5.85 8.85 5.61
CA LYS A 38 -6.58 9.89 4.88
C LYS A 38 -7.60 9.29 3.91
N MET A 39 -7.21 8.28 3.14
CA MET A 39 -8.10 7.65 2.16
C MET A 39 -9.23 6.87 2.86
N ASP A 40 -8.94 6.24 3.99
CA ASP A 40 -9.97 5.58 4.81
C ASP A 40 -10.97 6.57 5.38
N GLU A 41 -10.53 7.72 5.89
CA GLU A 41 -11.41 8.80 6.37
C GLU A 41 -12.30 9.33 5.24
N GLU A 42 -11.71 9.65 4.08
CA GLU A 42 -12.44 10.11 2.89
C GLU A 42 -13.48 9.08 2.43
N THR A 43 -13.09 7.80 2.40
CA THR A 43 -13.97 6.70 1.98
C THR A 43 -15.09 6.49 2.99
N ASN A 44 -14.80 6.58 4.29
CA ASN A 44 -15.78 6.39 5.34
C ASN A 44 -16.77 7.56 5.48
N SER A 45 -16.35 8.78 5.12
CA SER A 45 -17.23 9.96 5.09
C SER A 45 -18.38 9.86 4.09
N LYS A 46 -18.20 9.06 3.02
CA LYS A 46 -19.23 8.85 2.00
C LYS A 46 -20.31 7.92 2.55
N PRO A 47 -21.59 8.07 2.18
CA PRO A 47 -22.62 7.10 2.51
C PRO A 47 -22.25 5.72 1.99
N MET A 48 -22.55 4.67 2.76
CA MET A 48 -22.41 3.31 2.26
C MET A 48 -23.45 3.11 1.14
N MET A 49 -23.01 2.76 -0.08
CA MET A 49 -23.93 2.39 -1.15
C MET A 49 -24.80 1.22 -0.67
N SER A 50 -26.12 1.32 -0.87
CA SER A 50 -27.09 0.38 -0.33
C SER A 50 -26.78 -1.07 -0.73
N LEU A 51 -26.96 -1.99 0.23
CA LEU A 51 -26.95 -3.45 0.08
C LEU A 51 -25.85 -4.07 -0.81
N SER A 52 -24.72 -3.39 -1.01
CA SER A 52 -23.58 -3.99 -1.68
C SER A 52 -22.86 -4.91 -0.70
N HIS A 53 -22.76 -6.19 -1.05
CA HIS A 53 -21.89 -7.13 -0.35
C HIS A 53 -20.41 -6.92 -0.69
N ASP A 54 -20.11 -6.15 -1.74
CA ASP A 54 -18.74 -5.77 -2.07
C ASP A 54 -18.28 -4.61 -1.18
N LEU A 55 -17.62 -4.97 -0.09
CA LEU A 55 -16.98 -4.04 0.84
C LEU A 55 -15.51 -3.79 0.50
N PHE A 56 -14.95 -4.49 -0.48
CA PHE A 56 -13.52 -4.44 -0.77
C PHE A 56 -13.05 -3.01 -1.14
N PRO A 57 -13.77 -2.25 -1.99
CA PRO A 57 -13.36 -0.88 -2.31
C PRO A 57 -13.39 0.09 -1.13
N ARG A 58 -14.20 -0.22 -0.11
CA ARG A 58 -14.27 0.57 1.11
C ARG A 58 -13.16 0.21 2.10
N LEU A 59 -12.93 -1.09 2.33
CA LEU A 59 -11.95 -1.59 3.31
C LEU A 59 -10.51 -1.48 2.82
N PHE A 60 -10.29 -1.63 1.52
CA PHE A 60 -8.96 -1.65 0.91
C PHE A 60 -8.82 -0.56 -0.16
N SER A 61 -9.43 0.60 0.11
CA SER A 61 -9.43 1.77 -0.77
C SER A 61 -8.02 2.13 -1.26
N PHE A 62 -7.06 2.17 -0.33
CA PHE A 62 -5.66 2.46 -0.63
C PHE A 62 -4.98 1.37 -1.46
N VAL A 63 -5.29 0.10 -1.23
CA VAL A 63 -4.75 -1.01 -2.04
C VAL A 63 -5.25 -0.92 -3.48
N LEU A 64 -6.54 -0.65 -3.68
CA LEU A 64 -7.10 -0.41 -5.01
C LEU A 64 -6.44 0.79 -5.69
N HIS A 65 -6.21 1.88 -4.96
CA HIS A 65 -5.49 3.04 -5.48
C HIS A 65 -4.08 2.65 -5.96
N MET A 66 -3.34 1.86 -5.17
CA MET A 66 -2.00 1.40 -5.54
C MET A 66 -2.02 0.47 -6.76
N LEU A 67 -2.98 -0.45 -6.82
CA LEU A 67 -3.18 -1.33 -7.99
C LEU A 67 -3.51 -0.55 -9.25
N HIS A 68 -4.35 0.48 -9.14
CA HIS A 68 -4.68 1.34 -10.28
C HIS A 68 -3.48 2.18 -10.72
N LYS A 69 -2.66 2.65 -9.78
CA LYS A 69 -1.52 3.54 -10.04
C LYS A 69 -0.28 2.79 -10.57
N TYR A 70 0.00 1.61 -10.04
CA TYR A 70 1.25 0.87 -10.29
C TYR A 70 1.03 -0.50 -10.92
N GLY A 71 -0.21 -0.95 -11.05
CA GLY A 71 -0.55 -2.27 -11.57
C GLY A 71 -0.38 -3.39 -10.54
N LYS A 72 -0.46 -4.63 -11.03
CA LYS A 72 -0.44 -5.87 -10.24
C LYS A 72 0.90 -6.13 -9.53
N ASN A 73 2.00 -5.58 -10.05
CA ASN A 73 3.33 -5.72 -9.45
C ASN A 73 3.61 -4.50 -8.57
N SER A 74 2.85 -4.37 -7.48
CA SER A 74 2.96 -3.23 -6.57
C SER A 74 3.12 -3.62 -5.11
N PHE A 75 3.68 -2.69 -4.33
CA PHE A 75 3.82 -2.82 -2.89
C PHE A 75 3.50 -1.49 -2.23
N LEU A 76 3.36 -1.50 -0.90
CA LEU A 76 3.08 -0.31 -0.10
C LEU A 76 3.89 -0.31 1.19
N GLY A 77 4.05 0.84 1.85
CA GLY A 77 4.86 0.97 3.06
C GLY A 77 4.04 1.16 4.33
N TYR A 78 4.18 0.26 5.31
CA TYR A 78 3.70 0.42 6.68
C TYR A 78 4.85 0.87 7.58
N GLY A 79 5.09 2.18 7.65
CA GLY A 79 6.29 2.69 8.30
C GLY A 79 7.55 2.06 7.67
N PRO A 80 8.51 1.53 8.47
CA PRO A 80 9.73 0.91 7.94
C PRO A 80 9.53 -0.46 7.29
N THR A 81 8.32 -1.03 7.33
CA THR A 81 8.04 -2.39 6.82
C THR A 81 7.21 -2.31 5.54
N PRO A 82 7.65 -2.88 4.41
CA PRO A 82 6.82 -2.96 3.22
C PRO A 82 5.79 -4.08 3.33
N GLY A 83 4.59 -3.83 2.80
CA GLY A 83 3.56 -4.82 2.51
C GLY A 83 3.49 -5.09 1.01
N LEU A 84 3.53 -6.36 0.61
CA LEU A 84 3.38 -6.76 -0.79
C LEU A 84 1.90 -6.85 -1.15
N ILE A 85 1.54 -6.39 -2.36
CA ILE A 85 0.21 -6.60 -2.91
C ILE A 85 0.31 -7.77 -3.89
N ILE A 86 -0.28 -8.91 -3.53
CA ILE A 86 -0.28 -10.11 -4.37
C ILE A 86 -1.69 -10.29 -4.93
N THR A 87 -1.83 -10.19 -6.25
CA THR A 87 -3.12 -10.35 -6.95
C THR A 87 -3.20 -11.60 -7.82
N SER A 88 -2.10 -12.34 -7.96
CA SER A 88 -2.04 -13.54 -8.80
C SER A 88 -2.54 -14.74 -8.00
N PRO A 89 -3.61 -15.43 -8.46
CA PRO A 89 -4.16 -16.59 -7.76
C PRO A 89 -3.17 -17.74 -7.63
N GLU A 90 -2.20 -17.87 -8.55
CA GLU A 90 -1.21 -18.95 -8.54
C GLU A 90 -0.15 -18.83 -7.42
N LEU A 91 -0.15 -17.71 -6.70
CA LEU A 91 0.76 -17.45 -5.58
C LEU A 91 0.13 -17.76 -4.20
N PHE A 92 -1.07 -18.33 -4.18
CA PHE A 92 -1.81 -18.74 -2.98
C PHE A 92 -2.20 -20.23 -3.08
#